data_AF-A0A519I6T2-F1
#
_entry.id   AF-A0A519I6T2-F1
#
_cell.length_a   1.000
_cell.length_b   1.000
_cell.length_c   1.000
_cell.angle_alpha   90.00
_cell.angle_beta   90.00
_cell.angle_gamma   90.00
#
_symmetry.space_group_name_H-M   'P 1'
#
loop_
_entity.id
_entity.type
_entity.pdbx_description
1 polymer ?
#
loop_
_entity_poly.entity_id
_entity_poly.type
_entity_poly.pdbx_seq_one_letter_code
_entity_poly.pdbx_strand_id
1 'polypeptide(L)'
;VQMLWIPFWAAGIVNGVGHYWGYRNFEAQDASTNLSPWGVIIGGEELHNNHHTYPTSAKFSVKPYEFDIGWAYISLMQKVGWATVKKMPPKLQLGAVKPVADEKTLEALIANRYEVMAAYARGVRQACKEEIAALQARHADVSVLTAAKRWLHRDTEKVPAVVLPQLAQVRAAHPSLDKMVAMREELRQLWLNTTQSREQLTADLQAWCRRAEESGVAALREFSLRLRSAQA
;
A
#
# COMPACT_ATOMS: atom_id res chain seq x y z
N VAL A 1 -25.90 -16.61 -19.45
CA VAL A 1 -26.43 -15.98 -18.22
C VAL A 1 -25.44 -14.97 -17.64
N GLN A 2 -24.23 -15.33 -17.18
CA GLN A 2 -23.24 -14.35 -16.64
C GLN A 2 -23.00 -13.10 -17.52
N MET A 3 -22.90 -13.25 -18.85
CA MET A 3 -22.66 -12.11 -19.77
C MET A 3 -23.79 -11.06 -19.82
N LEU A 4 -25.02 -11.39 -19.43
CA LEU A 4 -26.15 -10.46 -19.49
C LEU A 4 -26.15 -9.43 -18.33
N TRP A 5 -25.52 -9.76 -17.21
CA TRP A 5 -25.53 -8.90 -16.01
C TRP A 5 -24.25 -8.09 -15.86
N ILE A 6 -23.16 -8.44 -16.57
CA ILE A 6 -21.87 -7.74 -16.54
C ILE A 6 -22.04 -6.24 -16.81
N PRO A 7 -22.79 -5.76 -17.83
CA PRO A 7 -22.93 -4.32 -18.04
C PRO A 7 -23.63 -3.61 -16.87
N PHE A 8 -24.62 -4.25 -16.25
CA PHE A 8 -25.40 -3.64 -15.17
C PHE A 8 -24.61 -3.57 -13.85
N TRP A 9 -23.88 -4.63 -13.50
CA TRP A 9 -23.12 -4.72 -12.25
C TRP A 9 -21.68 -4.18 -12.37
N ALA A 10 -20.97 -4.45 -13.47
CA ALA A 10 -19.61 -3.96 -13.68
C ALA A 10 -19.58 -2.46 -14.05
N ALA A 11 -20.45 -1.99 -14.95
CA ALA A 11 -20.45 -0.57 -15.33
C ALA A 11 -21.25 0.33 -14.35
N GLY A 12 -22.30 -0.21 -13.71
CA GLY A 12 -23.13 0.56 -12.77
C GLY A 12 -22.63 0.50 -11.32
N ILE A 13 -22.44 -0.70 -10.78
CA ILE A 13 -22.16 -0.89 -9.34
C ILE A 13 -20.66 -0.84 -9.04
N VAL A 14 -19.79 -1.38 -9.90
CA VAL A 14 -18.34 -1.36 -9.63
C VAL A 14 -17.69 -0.02 -9.96
N ASN A 15 -18.00 0.56 -11.12
CA ASN A 15 -17.52 1.92 -11.42
C ASN A 15 -18.16 2.98 -10.50
N GLY A 16 -19.40 2.80 -10.05
CA GLY A 16 -20.07 3.73 -9.14
C GLY A 16 -19.70 3.49 -7.67
N VAL A 17 -20.16 2.37 -7.11
CA VAL A 17 -19.95 2.03 -5.68
C VAL A 17 -18.49 1.70 -5.40
N GLY A 18 -17.78 1.03 -6.32
CA GLY A 18 -16.36 0.71 -6.15
C GLY A 18 -15.46 1.94 -6.12
N HIS A 19 -15.93 3.11 -6.55
CA HIS A 19 -15.22 4.39 -6.36
C HIS A 19 -15.69 5.19 -5.14
N TYR A 20 -16.78 4.79 -4.48
CA TYR A 20 -17.38 5.53 -3.35
C TYR A 20 -17.30 4.78 -2.01
N TRP A 21 -17.42 3.45 -2.01
CA TRP A 21 -17.52 2.63 -0.80
C TRP A 21 -16.81 1.29 -0.95
N GLY A 22 -15.85 1.02 -0.06
CA GLY A 22 -15.07 -0.23 -0.06
C GLY A 22 -13.79 -0.09 0.74
N TYR A 23 -12.92 -1.09 0.65
CA TYR A 23 -11.57 -1.06 1.25
C TYR A 23 -10.49 -0.94 0.18
N ARG A 24 -9.29 -0.51 0.57
CA ARG A 24 -8.15 -0.39 -0.36
C ARG A 24 -6.94 -1.11 0.22
N ASN A 25 -6.33 -1.98 -0.59
CA ASN A 25 -5.03 -2.57 -0.28
C ASN A 25 -3.89 -1.63 -0.66
N PHE A 26 -4.10 -0.79 -1.68
CA PHE A 26 -3.08 0.06 -2.28
C PHE A 26 -3.58 1.48 -2.52
N GLU A 27 -2.67 2.43 -2.44
CA GLU A 27 -2.89 3.82 -2.86
C GLU A 27 -2.54 3.99 -4.34
N ALA A 28 -3.35 3.37 -5.22
CA ALA A 28 -3.32 3.69 -6.63
C ALA A 28 -3.78 5.15 -6.88
N GLN A 29 -3.35 5.75 -7.99
CA GLN A 29 -3.69 7.15 -8.32
C GLN A 29 -5.21 7.35 -8.43
N ASP A 30 -5.92 6.37 -9.00
CA ASP A 30 -7.37 6.40 -9.11
C ASP A 30 -8.10 6.20 -7.76
N ALA A 31 -9.42 6.40 -7.80
CA ALA A 31 -10.31 6.24 -6.65
C ALA A 31 -10.82 4.79 -6.44
N SER A 32 -10.27 3.79 -7.13
CA SER A 32 -10.75 2.39 -7.06
C SER A 32 -10.71 1.79 -5.64
N THR A 33 -11.78 1.13 -5.22
CA THR A 33 -11.86 0.40 -3.95
C THR A 33 -12.30 -1.04 -4.20
N ASN A 34 -11.82 -1.97 -3.38
CA ASN A 34 -12.37 -3.31 -3.33
C ASN A 34 -13.73 -3.25 -2.62
N LEU A 35 -14.78 -3.70 -3.31
CA LEU A 35 -16.15 -3.72 -2.81
C LEU A 35 -16.36 -4.79 -1.73
N SER A 36 -15.80 -5.98 -1.97
CA SER A 36 -15.98 -7.16 -1.13
C SER A 36 -14.71 -8.02 -1.19
N PRO A 37 -14.32 -8.69 -0.09
CA PRO A 37 -13.27 -9.69 -0.14
C PRO A 37 -13.67 -10.95 -0.92
N TRP A 38 -14.96 -11.12 -1.25
CA TRP A 38 -15.49 -12.25 -2.01
C TRP A 38 -15.84 -11.82 -3.43
N GLY A 39 -14.88 -11.97 -4.34
CA GLY A 39 -15.03 -11.64 -5.76
C GLY A 39 -15.77 -12.71 -6.54
N VAL A 40 -17.09 -12.85 -6.32
CA VAL A 40 -17.92 -13.96 -6.81
C VAL A 40 -19.00 -13.49 -7.80
N ILE A 41 -19.66 -12.37 -7.49
CA ILE A 41 -20.87 -11.86 -8.15
C ILE A 41 -20.56 -11.40 -9.58
N ILE A 42 -19.40 -10.79 -9.81
CA ILE A 42 -18.99 -10.23 -11.11
C ILE A 42 -17.65 -10.77 -11.58
N GLY A 43 -17.35 -12.02 -11.24
CA GLY A 43 -16.17 -12.68 -11.80
C GLY A 43 -14.84 -12.25 -11.19
N GLY A 44 -14.83 -11.56 -10.05
CA GLY A 44 -13.62 -11.11 -9.36
C GLY A 44 -13.39 -9.60 -9.44
N GLU A 45 -14.10 -8.88 -10.32
CA GLU A 45 -14.02 -7.42 -10.50
C GLU A 45 -14.38 -6.63 -9.22
N GLU A 46 -14.96 -7.28 -8.19
CA GLU A 46 -15.15 -6.69 -6.86
C GLU A 46 -13.83 -6.31 -6.18
N LEU A 47 -12.73 -6.95 -6.58
CA LEU A 47 -11.36 -6.65 -6.13
C LEU A 47 -10.73 -5.54 -7.00
N HIS A 48 -11.51 -4.50 -7.27
CA HIS A 48 -11.24 -3.45 -8.24
C HIS A 48 -9.97 -2.64 -7.92
N ASN A 49 -9.70 -2.35 -6.64
CA ASN A 49 -8.45 -1.67 -6.24
C ASN A 49 -7.21 -2.50 -6.59
N ASN A 50 -7.29 -3.82 -6.44
CA ASN A 50 -6.18 -4.69 -6.80
C ASN A 50 -6.01 -4.76 -8.32
N HIS A 51 -7.11 -4.89 -9.07
CA HIS A 51 -7.09 -4.91 -10.54
C HIS A 51 -6.49 -3.62 -11.10
N HIS A 52 -6.94 -2.45 -10.63
CA HIS A 52 -6.41 -1.16 -11.04
C HIS A 52 -4.95 -0.95 -10.65
N THR A 53 -4.50 -1.55 -9.54
CA THR A 53 -3.09 -1.52 -9.13
C THR A 53 -2.21 -2.39 -10.05
N TYR A 54 -2.73 -3.55 -10.48
CA TYR A 54 -2.01 -4.51 -11.32
C TYR A 54 -2.83 -4.92 -12.56
N PRO A 55 -3.07 -4.00 -13.51
CA PRO A 55 -4.05 -4.21 -14.59
C PRO A 55 -3.66 -5.32 -15.57
N THR A 56 -2.36 -5.67 -15.61
CA THR A 56 -1.86 -6.76 -16.46
C THR A 56 -1.87 -8.12 -15.77
N SER A 57 -2.26 -8.20 -14.50
CA SER A 57 -2.31 -9.45 -13.77
C SER A 57 -3.57 -10.24 -14.10
N ALA A 58 -3.41 -11.55 -14.30
CA ALA A 58 -4.53 -12.47 -14.43
C ALA A 58 -5.24 -12.78 -13.10
N LYS A 59 -4.70 -12.32 -11.97
CA LYS A 59 -5.23 -12.58 -10.63
C LYS A 59 -5.53 -11.26 -9.94
N PHE A 60 -6.76 -11.07 -9.51
CA PHE A 60 -7.20 -9.84 -8.83
C PHE A 60 -7.09 -9.96 -7.31
N SER A 61 -7.15 -11.17 -6.75
CA SER A 61 -6.84 -11.39 -5.33
C SER A 61 -5.35 -11.22 -5.02
N VAL A 62 -5.08 -10.44 -3.97
CA VAL A 62 -3.73 -10.16 -3.47
C VAL A 62 -3.56 -10.65 -2.04
N LYS A 63 -4.60 -10.48 -1.21
CA LYS A 63 -4.58 -10.90 0.20
C LYS A 63 -5.09 -12.33 0.36
N PRO A 64 -4.62 -13.07 1.37
CA PRO A 64 -5.01 -14.47 1.57
C PRO A 64 -6.51 -14.65 1.90
N TYR A 65 -7.15 -13.60 2.43
CA TYR A 65 -8.59 -13.59 2.73
C TYR A 65 -9.46 -13.16 1.54
N GLU A 66 -8.85 -12.81 0.40
CA GLU A 66 -9.58 -12.42 -0.81
C GLU A 66 -9.84 -13.66 -1.67
N PHE A 67 -11.10 -13.90 -1.98
CA PHE A 67 -11.52 -14.92 -2.93
C PHE A 67 -11.75 -14.30 -4.30
N ASP A 68 -11.24 -14.94 -5.34
CA ASP A 68 -11.29 -14.48 -6.71
C ASP A 68 -11.78 -15.65 -7.58
N ILE A 69 -13.04 -15.58 -7.99
CA ILE A 69 -13.65 -16.64 -8.80
C ILE A 69 -13.01 -16.73 -10.18
N GLY A 70 -12.59 -15.59 -10.77
CA GLY A 70 -11.88 -15.57 -12.04
C GLY A 70 -10.57 -16.33 -11.97
N TRP A 71 -9.80 -16.13 -10.91
CA TRP A 71 -8.58 -16.90 -10.63
C TRP A 71 -8.85 -18.39 -10.42
N ALA A 72 -9.96 -18.76 -9.77
CA ALA A 72 -10.34 -20.16 -9.61
C ALA A 72 -10.60 -20.84 -10.97
N TYR A 73 -11.30 -20.17 -11.88
CA TYR A 73 -11.51 -20.66 -13.25
C TYR A 73 -10.19 -20.77 -14.03
N ILE A 74 -9.35 -19.74 -14.00
CA ILE A 74 -8.04 -19.75 -14.66
C ILE A 74 -7.18 -20.91 -14.12
N SER A 75 -7.15 -21.09 -12.80
CA SER A 75 -6.40 -22.18 -12.17
C SER A 75 -6.90 -23.57 -12.61
N LEU A 76 -8.21 -23.74 -12.82
CA LEU A 76 -8.78 -24.98 -13.36
C LEU A 76 -8.35 -25.19 -14.82
N MET A 77 -8.39 -24.15 -15.64
CA MET A 77 -7.95 -24.20 -17.04
C MET A 77 -6.45 -24.50 -17.16
N GLN A 78 -5.62 -23.96 -16.26
CA GLN A 78 -4.19 -24.30 -16.20
C GLN A 78 -3.96 -25.78 -15.89
N LYS A 79 -4.74 -26.36 -14.97
CA LYS A 79 -4.62 -27.79 -14.60
C LYS A 79 -4.90 -28.74 -15.76
N VAL A 80 -5.83 -28.36 -16.65
CA VAL A 80 -6.15 -29.14 -17.86
C VAL A 80 -5.31 -28.75 -19.09
N GLY A 81 -4.33 -27.84 -18.92
CA GLY A 81 -3.41 -27.42 -19.98
C GLY A 81 -3.99 -26.43 -21.00
N TRP A 82 -5.16 -25.84 -20.73
CA TRP A 82 -5.85 -24.93 -21.66
C TRP A 82 -5.42 -23.47 -21.51
N ALA A 83 -4.75 -23.11 -20.41
CA ALA A 83 -4.32 -21.75 -20.14
C ALA A 83 -2.89 -21.71 -19.59
N THR A 84 -2.17 -20.64 -19.92
CA THR A 84 -0.86 -20.31 -19.34
C THR A 84 -0.91 -18.88 -18.82
N VAL A 85 -0.70 -18.70 -17.52
CA VAL A 85 -0.67 -17.38 -16.88
C VAL A 85 0.66 -16.69 -17.15
N LYS A 86 0.62 -15.52 -17.77
CA LYS A 86 1.83 -14.74 -18.10
C LYS A 86 2.28 -13.82 -16.97
N LYS A 87 1.34 -13.22 -16.23
CA LYS A 87 1.63 -12.19 -15.22
C LYS A 87 0.78 -12.36 -13.97
N MET A 88 1.44 -12.26 -12.82
CA MET A 88 0.85 -12.22 -11.49
C MET A 88 1.22 -10.89 -10.81
N PRO A 89 0.53 -10.49 -9.73
CA PRO A 89 0.95 -9.32 -8.97
C PRO A 89 2.38 -9.54 -8.48
N PRO A 90 3.29 -8.58 -8.71
CA PRO A 90 4.67 -8.71 -8.28
C PRO A 90 4.71 -8.82 -6.75
N LYS A 91 5.68 -9.58 -6.25
CA LYS A 91 5.95 -9.73 -4.82
C LYS A 91 7.36 -9.29 -4.56
N LEU A 92 7.53 -8.41 -3.59
CA LEU A 92 8.84 -7.94 -3.18
C LEU A 92 9.64 -9.10 -2.59
N GLN A 93 10.74 -9.45 -3.24
CA GLN A 93 11.68 -10.43 -2.74
C GLN A 93 12.67 -9.76 -1.79
N LEU A 94 12.89 -10.40 -0.64
CA LEU A 94 13.83 -9.92 0.38
C LEU A 94 14.97 -10.94 0.54
N GLY A 95 16.20 -10.45 0.55
CA GLY A 95 17.42 -11.20 0.77
C GLY A 95 18.19 -10.70 1.99
N ALA A 96 19.52 -10.80 1.95
CA ALA A 96 20.37 -10.23 2.98
C ALA A 96 20.34 -8.69 2.93
N VAL A 97 20.39 -8.05 4.10
CA VAL A 97 20.48 -6.58 4.19
C VAL A 97 21.80 -6.12 3.59
N LYS A 98 21.73 -5.31 2.54
CA LYS A 98 22.93 -4.70 1.93
C LYS A 98 23.38 -3.49 2.75
N PRO A 99 24.70 -3.20 2.84
CA PRO A 99 25.18 -1.99 3.53
C PRO A 99 24.61 -0.69 2.94
N VAL A 100 24.42 -0.66 1.62
CA VAL A 100 23.92 0.50 0.87
C VAL A 100 22.92 0.00 -0.17
N ALA A 101 21.85 0.76 -0.42
CA ALA A 101 20.91 0.47 -1.51
C ALA A 101 21.56 0.75 -2.86
N ASP A 102 21.69 -0.28 -3.70
CA ASP A 102 22.22 -0.18 -5.07
C ASP A 102 21.08 0.04 -6.10
N GLU A 103 21.43 0.25 -7.37
CA GLU A 103 20.45 0.44 -8.44
C GLU A 103 19.48 -0.74 -8.57
N LYS A 104 19.94 -1.98 -8.34
CA LYS A 104 19.08 -3.17 -8.36
C LYS A 104 18.03 -3.15 -7.25
N THR A 105 18.41 -2.63 -6.08
CA THR A 105 17.50 -2.40 -4.95
C THR A 105 16.45 -1.37 -5.35
N LEU A 106 16.87 -0.26 -5.97
CA LEU A 106 15.94 0.75 -6.48
C LEU A 106 14.96 0.15 -7.51
N GLU A 107 15.44 -0.61 -8.49
CA GLU A 107 14.59 -1.26 -9.49
C GLU A 107 13.56 -2.20 -8.85
N ALA A 108 14.00 -3.05 -7.91
CA ALA A 108 13.12 -3.95 -7.17
C ALA A 108 12.03 -3.18 -6.39
N LEU A 109 12.40 -2.07 -5.75
CA LEU A 109 11.47 -1.24 -5.00
C LEU A 109 10.48 -0.51 -5.91
N ILE A 110 10.92 0.04 -7.04
CA ILE A 110 10.03 0.70 -8.02
C ILE A 110 9.03 -0.31 -8.59
N ALA A 111 9.50 -1.50 -8.98
CA ALA A 111 8.63 -2.57 -9.49
C ALA A 111 7.59 -3.03 -8.46
N ASN A 112 7.88 -2.89 -7.17
CA ASN A 112 7.01 -3.31 -6.06
C ASN A 112 6.48 -2.12 -5.22
N ARG A 113 6.48 -0.90 -5.77
CA ARG A 113 6.20 0.34 -5.02
C ARG A 113 4.90 0.30 -4.21
N TYR A 114 3.85 -0.31 -4.76
CA TYR A 114 2.57 -0.44 -4.06
C TYR A 114 2.66 -1.35 -2.84
N GLU A 115 3.40 -2.46 -2.93
CA GLU A 115 3.63 -3.34 -1.79
C GLU A 115 4.52 -2.65 -0.74
N VAL A 116 5.55 -1.94 -1.17
CA VAL A 116 6.46 -1.16 -0.31
C VAL A 116 5.66 -0.12 0.49
N MET A 117 4.83 0.69 -0.18
CA MET A 117 4.00 1.70 0.49
C MET A 117 2.91 1.08 1.37
N ALA A 118 2.34 -0.06 0.97
CA ALA A 118 1.41 -0.80 1.83
C ALA A 118 2.09 -1.38 3.07
N ALA A 119 3.36 -1.78 2.98
CA ALA A 119 4.17 -2.21 4.13
C ALA A 119 4.49 -1.04 5.05
N TYR A 120 4.87 0.11 4.50
CA TYR A 120 5.08 1.33 5.27
C TYR A 120 3.83 1.73 6.06
N ALA A 121 2.66 1.71 5.40
CA ALA A 121 1.38 2.01 6.03
C ALA A 121 1.03 1.06 7.19
N ARG A 122 1.44 -0.23 7.11
CA ARG A 122 1.32 -1.16 8.25
C ARG A 122 2.20 -0.74 9.40
N GLY A 123 3.45 -0.32 9.14
CA GLY A 123 4.37 0.21 10.14
C GLY A 123 3.81 1.45 10.86
N VAL A 124 3.28 2.42 10.11
CA VAL A 124 2.63 3.61 10.70
C VAL A 124 1.45 3.23 11.60
N ARG A 125 0.59 2.31 11.15
CA ARG A 125 -0.54 1.83 11.95
C ARG A 125 -0.09 1.10 13.23
N GLN A 126 1.03 0.38 13.15
CA GLN A 126 1.59 -0.31 14.31
C GLN A 126 2.17 0.69 15.32
N ALA A 127 2.95 1.67 14.87
CA ALA A 127 3.44 2.76 15.72
C ALA A 127 2.29 3.55 16.39
N CYS A 128 1.19 3.81 15.67
CA CYS A 128 0.00 4.42 16.26
C CYS A 128 -0.61 3.56 17.39
N LYS A 129 -0.63 2.23 17.23
CA LYS A 129 -1.17 1.34 18.28
C LYS A 129 -0.29 1.34 19.51
N GLU A 130 1.03 1.34 19.33
CA GLU A 130 2.01 1.39 20.41
C GLU A 130 1.89 2.70 21.20
N GLU A 131 1.75 3.83 20.50
CA GLU A 131 1.56 5.14 21.11
C GLU A 131 0.24 5.23 21.88
N ILE A 132 -0.86 4.70 21.31
CA ILE A 132 -2.15 4.59 22.02
C ILE A 132 -2.00 3.75 23.29
N ALA A 133 -1.34 2.59 23.21
CA ALA A 133 -1.14 1.72 24.37
C ALA A 133 -0.30 2.43 25.46
N ALA A 134 0.75 3.17 25.07
CA ALA A 134 1.57 3.93 25.99
C ALA A 134 0.79 5.06 26.69
N LEU A 135 -0.08 5.78 25.97
CA LEU A 135 -0.96 6.79 26.53
C LEU A 135 -2.00 6.19 27.48
N GLN A 136 -2.62 5.06 27.11
CA GLN A 136 -3.57 4.35 27.95
C GLN A 136 -2.95 3.90 29.27
N ALA A 137 -1.71 3.40 29.23
CA ALA A 137 -0.97 3.01 30.44
C ALA A 137 -0.68 4.21 31.38
N ARG A 138 -0.70 5.43 30.85
CA ARG A 138 -0.54 6.68 31.61
C ARG A 138 -1.88 7.36 31.93
N HIS A 139 -3.00 6.71 31.64
CA HIS A 139 -4.36 7.27 31.77
C HIS A 139 -4.56 8.60 31.02
N ALA A 140 -3.84 8.81 29.93
CA ALA A 140 -3.99 9.98 29.07
C ALA A 140 -5.12 9.80 28.04
N ASP A 141 -5.64 10.92 27.52
CA ASP A 141 -6.64 10.88 26.45
C ASP A 141 -6.05 10.32 25.14
N VAL A 142 -6.75 9.35 24.56
CA VAL A 142 -6.37 8.69 23.29
C VAL A 142 -7.40 8.92 22.18
N SER A 143 -8.45 9.69 22.44
CA SER A 143 -9.57 9.91 21.52
C SER A 143 -9.08 10.50 20.18
N VAL A 144 -8.25 11.55 20.27
CA VAL A 144 -7.72 12.29 19.12
C VAL A 144 -6.79 11.42 18.27
N LEU A 145 -5.86 10.69 18.89
CA LEU A 145 -4.97 9.76 18.20
C LEU A 145 -5.74 8.57 17.59
N THR A 146 -6.79 8.10 18.28
CA THR A 146 -7.65 7.00 17.80
C THR A 146 -8.45 7.40 16.56
N ALA A 147 -8.92 8.65 16.49
CA ALA A 147 -9.58 9.19 15.30
C ALA A 147 -8.57 9.37 14.14
N ALA A 148 -7.38 9.89 14.44
CA ALA A 148 -6.34 10.17 13.46
C ALA A 148 -5.68 8.91 12.87
N LYS A 149 -5.57 7.80 13.62
CA LYS A 149 -4.83 6.59 13.19
C LYS A 149 -5.31 6.01 11.85
N ARG A 150 -6.60 6.21 11.52
CA ARG A 150 -7.19 5.77 10.25
C ARG A 150 -6.59 6.50 9.04
N TRP A 151 -6.09 7.71 9.23
CA TRP A 151 -5.71 8.63 8.17
C TRP A 151 -4.21 8.93 8.11
N LEU A 152 -3.47 8.77 9.21
CA LEU A 152 -2.02 9.08 9.27
C LEU A 152 -1.17 8.39 8.19
N HIS A 153 -1.58 7.21 7.71
CA HIS A 153 -0.85 6.45 6.69
C HIS A 153 -1.34 6.70 5.25
N ARG A 154 -2.35 7.55 5.08
CA ARG A 154 -2.99 7.86 3.78
C ARG A 154 -2.29 9.05 3.13
N ASP A 155 -2.37 9.12 1.80
CA ASP A 155 -1.92 10.30 1.07
C ASP A 155 -2.81 11.50 1.43
N THR A 156 -2.21 12.69 1.55
CA THR A 156 -2.92 13.92 1.95
C THR A 156 -4.14 14.18 1.07
N GLU A 157 -4.04 13.92 -0.23
CA GLU A 157 -5.12 14.06 -1.22
C GLU A 157 -6.33 13.13 -0.95
N LYS A 158 -6.12 12.04 -0.21
CA LYS A 158 -7.16 11.05 0.15
C LYS A 158 -7.72 11.29 1.56
N VAL A 159 -7.22 12.28 2.29
CA VAL A 159 -7.69 12.63 3.63
C VAL A 159 -8.82 13.66 3.53
N PRO A 160 -10.00 13.42 4.14
CA PRO A 160 -11.07 14.41 4.17
C PRO A 160 -10.64 15.72 4.85
N ALA A 161 -11.01 16.87 4.27
CA ALA A 161 -10.62 18.18 4.78
C ALA A 161 -11.00 18.41 6.26
N VAL A 162 -12.13 17.84 6.69
CA VAL A 162 -12.62 17.90 8.09
C VAL A 162 -11.66 17.25 9.10
N VAL A 163 -10.82 16.31 8.66
CA VAL A 163 -9.88 15.58 9.54
C VAL A 163 -8.49 16.22 9.56
N LEU A 164 -8.17 17.12 8.62
CA LEU A 164 -6.85 17.76 8.52
C LEU A 164 -6.41 18.48 9.82
N PRO A 165 -7.28 19.26 10.51
CA PRO A 165 -6.88 19.92 11.76
C PRO A 165 -6.51 18.91 12.85
N GLN A 166 -7.26 17.80 12.95
CA GLN A 166 -7.00 16.74 13.93
C GLN A 166 -5.67 16.03 13.63
N LEU A 167 -5.35 15.79 12.36
CA LEU A 167 -4.05 15.22 11.99
C LEU A 167 -2.89 16.17 12.29
N ALA A 168 -3.05 17.47 12.03
CA ALA A 168 -2.03 18.46 12.37
C ALA A 168 -1.77 18.48 13.89
N GLN A 169 -2.82 18.42 14.71
CA GLN A 169 -2.71 18.32 16.16
C GLN A 169 -1.95 17.06 16.61
N VAL A 170 -2.30 15.89 16.05
CA VAL A 170 -1.62 14.63 16.38
C VAL A 170 -0.15 14.64 15.96
N ARG A 171 0.15 15.17 14.78
CA ARG A 171 1.53 15.30 14.30
C ARG A 171 2.35 16.22 15.21
N ALA A 172 1.79 17.35 15.64
CA ALA A 172 2.47 18.24 16.59
C ALA A 172 2.69 17.58 17.96
N ALA A 173 1.75 16.76 18.44
CA ALA A 173 1.83 16.08 19.73
C ALA A 173 2.74 14.85 19.74
N HIS A 174 2.95 14.20 18.60
CA HIS A 174 3.70 12.94 18.48
C HIS A 174 4.82 13.04 17.43
N PRO A 175 6.02 13.53 17.81
CA PRO A 175 7.12 13.77 16.86
C PRO A 175 7.57 12.53 16.08
N SER A 176 7.50 11.34 16.68
CA SER A 176 7.82 10.08 16.00
C SER A 176 6.84 9.80 14.85
N LEU A 177 5.54 9.98 15.08
CA LEU A 177 4.51 9.80 14.07
C LEU A 177 4.59 10.88 12.99
N ASP A 178 4.84 12.13 13.35
CA ASP A 178 5.06 13.20 12.37
C ASP A 178 6.24 12.89 11.46
N LYS A 179 7.37 12.44 12.02
CA LYS A 179 8.54 12.04 11.25
C LYS A 179 8.22 10.90 10.28
N MET A 180 7.45 9.90 10.71
CA MET A 180 6.99 8.82 9.83
C MET A 180 6.09 9.35 8.70
N VAL A 181 5.15 10.25 8.99
CA VAL A 181 4.29 10.83 7.95
C VAL A 181 5.11 11.64 6.94
N ALA A 182 6.05 12.46 7.41
CA ALA A 182 6.94 13.23 6.54
C ALA A 182 7.82 12.33 5.66
N MET A 183 8.48 11.32 6.25
CA MET A 183 9.36 10.42 5.51
C MET A 183 8.60 9.52 4.54
N ARG A 184 7.34 9.18 4.82
CA ARG A 184 6.46 8.51 3.86
C ARG A 184 6.26 9.35 2.59
N GLU A 185 6.02 10.65 2.75
CA GLU A 185 5.82 11.55 1.61
C GLU A 185 7.09 11.72 0.81
N GLU A 186 8.25 11.88 1.47
CA GLU A 186 9.56 11.86 0.78
C GLU A 186 9.73 10.60 -0.07
N LEU A 187 9.40 9.43 0.50
CA LEU A 187 9.48 8.16 -0.22
C LEU A 187 8.48 8.11 -1.39
N ARG A 188 7.26 8.65 -1.22
CA ARG A 188 6.27 8.76 -2.30
C ARG A 188 6.80 9.61 -3.46
N GLN A 189 7.43 10.73 -3.17
CA GLN A 189 7.98 11.64 -4.17
C GLN A 189 9.11 11.00 -4.99
N LEU A 190 9.92 10.11 -4.39
CA LEU A 190 10.92 9.33 -5.13
C LEU A 190 10.31 8.50 -6.26
N TRP A 191 9.08 7.99 -6.08
CA TRP A 191 8.39 7.20 -7.09
C TRP A 191 7.74 8.05 -8.18
N LEU A 192 7.42 9.31 -7.88
CA LEU A 192 6.75 10.24 -8.79
C LEU A 192 7.75 11.02 -9.65
N ASN A 193 9.03 11.05 -9.27
CA ASN A 193 10.05 11.82 -9.96
C ASN A 193 10.48 11.13 -11.27
N THR A 194 10.01 11.66 -12.40
CA THR A 194 10.33 11.13 -13.74
C THR A 194 11.51 11.84 -14.42
N THR A 195 12.06 12.89 -13.82
CA THR A 195 13.08 13.75 -14.41
C THR A 195 14.51 13.43 -13.95
N GLN A 196 14.67 12.68 -12.86
CA GLN A 196 15.97 12.34 -12.29
C GLN A 196 16.60 11.11 -12.95
N SER A 197 17.94 11.04 -12.94
CA SER A 197 18.67 9.84 -13.37
C SER A 197 18.53 8.71 -12.34
N ARG A 198 18.77 7.46 -12.77
CA ARG A 198 18.77 6.29 -11.87
C ARG A 198 19.80 6.42 -10.75
N GLU A 199 20.96 7.00 -11.05
CA GLU A 199 22.02 7.26 -10.08
C GLU A 199 21.55 8.26 -9.02
N GLN A 200 20.89 9.35 -9.42
CA GLN A 200 20.34 10.32 -8.49
C GLN A 200 19.24 9.72 -7.60
N LEU A 201 18.30 8.96 -8.18
CA LEU A 201 17.25 8.29 -7.41
C LEU A 201 17.83 7.26 -6.43
N THR A 202 18.92 6.59 -6.81
CA THR A 202 19.62 5.65 -5.94
C THR A 202 20.29 6.41 -4.78
N ALA A 203 20.96 7.52 -5.06
CA ALA A 203 21.54 8.38 -4.02
C ALA A 203 20.48 8.94 -3.06
N ASP A 204 19.32 9.36 -3.59
CA ASP A 204 18.21 9.87 -2.77
C ASP A 204 17.61 8.75 -1.90
N LEU A 205 17.46 7.54 -2.43
CA LEU A 205 17.04 6.35 -1.65
C LEU A 205 18.04 6.03 -0.53
N GLN A 206 19.35 6.09 -0.81
CA GLN A 206 20.39 5.91 0.20
C GLN A 206 20.33 6.99 1.28
N ALA A 207 20.12 8.26 0.88
CA ALA A 207 19.95 9.36 1.80
C ALA A 207 18.70 9.19 2.68
N TRP A 208 17.60 8.72 2.10
CA TRP A 208 16.36 8.40 2.82
C TRP A 208 16.60 7.30 3.87
N CYS A 209 17.30 6.22 3.50
CA CYS A 209 17.66 5.12 4.40
C CYS A 209 18.51 5.60 5.58
N ARG A 210 19.53 6.44 5.33
CA ARG A 210 20.36 7.02 6.39
C ARG A 210 19.54 7.88 7.35
N ARG A 211 18.71 8.79 6.84
CA ARG A 211 17.83 9.62 7.67
C ARG A 211 16.85 8.79 8.49
N ALA A 212 16.35 7.68 7.94
CA ALA A 212 15.45 6.77 8.64
C ALA A 212 16.15 6.08 9.82
N GLU A 213 17.39 5.66 9.64
CA GLU A 213 18.21 5.00 10.67
C GLU A 213 18.66 5.97 11.77
N GLU A 214 18.99 7.21 11.40
CA GLU A 214 19.38 8.28 12.33
C GLU A 214 18.19 8.96 13.02
N SER A 215 16.96 8.70 12.59
CA SER A 215 15.75 9.36 13.11
C SER A 215 15.42 9.07 14.57
N GLY A 216 16.00 8.03 15.16
CA GLY A 216 15.62 7.52 16.48
C GLY A 216 14.27 6.78 16.51
N VAL A 217 13.55 6.66 15.39
CA VAL A 217 12.28 5.95 15.30
C VAL A 217 12.53 4.51 14.85
N ALA A 218 12.27 3.54 15.74
CA ALA A 218 12.52 2.12 15.48
C ALA A 218 11.84 1.62 14.20
N ALA A 219 10.58 1.99 13.98
CA ALA A 219 9.83 1.60 12.78
C ALA A 219 10.45 2.11 11.46
N LEU A 220 11.07 3.30 11.47
CA LEU A 220 11.78 3.85 10.31
C LEU A 220 13.08 3.09 10.05
N ARG A 221 13.84 2.80 11.11
CA ARG A 221 15.07 2.00 11.03
C ARG A 221 14.80 0.61 10.48
N GLU A 222 13.79 -0.09 11.03
CA GLU A 222 13.39 -1.42 10.55
C GLU A 222 12.93 -1.38 9.09
N PHE A 223 12.19 -0.35 8.70
CA PHE A 223 11.77 -0.19 7.33
C PHE A 223 12.95 0.06 6.38
N SER A 224 13.94 0.88 6.78
CA SER A 224 15.18 1.08 6.02
C SER A 224 15.93 -0.24 5.79
N LEU A 225 16.09 -1.05 6.83
CA LEU A 225 16.73 -2.37 6.72
C LEU A 225 15.97 -3.27 5.75
N ARG A 226 14.64 -3.25 5.80
CA ARG A 226 13.78 -3.98 4.86
C ARG A 226 13.98 -3.48 3.41
N LEU A 227 14.05 -2.17 3.18
CA LEU A 227 14.33 -1.63 1.85
C LEU A 227 15.68 -2.11 1.32
N ARG A 228 16.74 -2.05 2.14
CA ARG A 228 18.09 -2.51 1.78
C ARG A 228 18.21 -4.02 1.58
N SER A 229 17.21 -4.80 2.00
CA SER A 229 17.12 -6.23 1.71
C SER A 229 16.36 -6.55 0.42
N ALA A 230 15.76 -5.55 -0.26
CA ALA A 230 15.03 -5.78 -1.50
C ALA A 230 15.95 -6.24 -2.64
N GLN A 231 15.50 -7.24 -3.39
CA GLN A 231 16.17 -7.75 -4.58
C GLN A 231 15.18 -8.01 -5.71
N ALA A 232 15.68 -7.83 -6.95
CA ALA A 232 14.92 -8.04 -8.19
C ALA A 232 14.84 -9.53 -8.53
#